data_AF-A0A7X7LFV5-F1
#
_entry.id   AF-A0A7X7LFV5-F1
#
_cell.length_a   1.000
_cell.length_b   1.000
_cell.length_c   1.000
_cell.angle_alpha   90.00
_cell.angle_beta   90.00
_cell.angle_gamma   90.00
#
_symmetry.space_group_name_H-M   'P 1'
#
loop_
_entity.id
_entity.type
_entity.pdbx_description
1 polymer ?
#
loop_
_entity_poly.entity_id
_entity_poly.type
_entity_poly.pdbx_seq_one_letter_code
_entity_poly.pdbx_strand_id
1 'polypeptide(L)'
;MLNYVLNLSDKEIGNSRIELNMRDVITGEKYIDRWLALVEEEKISGFTDFSYRSWYSQKQRNFSKGQFVFSFVRMEESDKWLFISAAKIIDTPVDKRAEIEILEKYKPFFGRLVIKYYKGNTRSVYCFRAKKIMDS
;
A
#
# COMPACT_ATOMS: atom_id res chain seq x y z
N MET A 1 -10.81 9.58 9.16
CA MET A 1 -9.95 10.80 9.13
C MET A 1 -8.97 10.84 7.96
N LEU A 2 -8.43 9.70 7.48
CA LEU A 2 -7.53 9.66 6.31
C LEU A 2 -8.17 10.22 5.02
N ASN A 3 -9.48 10.04 4.83
CA ASN A 3 -10.14 10.49 3.61
C ASN A 3 -10.22 12.02 3.45
N TYR A 4 -10.03 12.80 4.53
CA TYR A 4 -9.88 14.26 4.41
C TYR A 4 -8.65 14.66 3.60
N VAL A 5 -7.61 13.81 3.59
CA VAL A 5 -6.40 14.03 2.79
C VAL A 5 -6.54 13.41 1.40
N LEU A 6 -7.07 12.19 1.32
CA LEU A 6 -7.15 11.45 0.05
C LEU A 6 -8.32 11.89 -0.84
N ASN A 7 -9.36 12.51 -0.27
CA ASN A 7 -10.51 13.07 -0.98
C ASN A 7 -11.14 12.10 -1.99
N LEU A 8 -11.47 10.88 -1.53
CA LEU A 8 -12.17 9.86 -2.30
C LEU A 8 -13.67 9.93 -2.06
N SER A 9 -14.45 9.64 -3.11
CA SER A 9 -15.88 9.35 -2.98
C SER A 9 -16.14 8.01 -2.30
N ASP A 10 -17.34 7.81 -1.75
CA ASP A 10 -17.74 6.53 -1.14
C ASP A 10 -17.60 5.34 -2.09
N LYS A 11 -17.87 5.56 -3.39
CA LYS A 11 -17.70 4.54 -4.43
C LYS A 11 -16.22 4.17 -4.60
N GLU A 12 -15.33 5.15 -4.61
CA GLU A 12 -13.89 4.90 -4.69
C GLU A 12 -13.38 4.22 -3.43
N ILE A 13 -13.81 4.64 -2.23
CA ILE A 13 -13.46 4.00 -0.96
C ILE A 13 -13.90 2.53 -0.96
N GLY A 14 -15.12 2.25 -1.42
CA GLY A 14 -15.67 0.90 -1.54
C GLY A 14 -14.87 0.02 -2.51
N ASN A 15 -14.25 0.64 -3.53
CA ASN A 15 -13.40 -0.03 -4.52
C ASN A 15 -11.89 0.08 -4.23
N SER A 16 -11.51 0.52 -3.03
CA SER A 16 -10.11 0.74 -2.66
C SER A 16 -9.58 -0.32 -1.69
N ARG A 17 -8.28 -0.56 -1.77
CA ARG A 17 -7.50 -1.39 -0.84
C ARG A 17 -6.41 -0.58 -0.15
N ILE A 18 -6.05 -1.04 1.04
CA ILE A 18 -4.88 -0.58 1.77
C ILE A 18 -3.90 -1.74 1.87
N GLU A 19 -2.62 -1.46 1.59
CA GLU A 19 -1.51 -2.36 1.88
C GLU A 19 -0.67 -1.83 3.03
N LEU A 20 -0.41 -2.68 4.01
CA LEU A 20 0.48 -2.41 5.13
C LEU A 20 1.68 -3.36 5.05
N ASN A 21 2.81 -2.81 4.64
CA ASN A 21 4.07 -3.52 4.42
C ASN A 21 4.96 -3.40 5.66
N MET A 22 5.36 -4.52 6.27
CA MET A 22 6.20 -4.50 7.48
C MET A 22 7.62 -4.98 7.21
N ARG A 23 7.75 -6.21 6.70
CA ARG A 23 9.05 -6.86 6.46
C ARG A 23 8.92 -8.03 5.50
N ASP A 24 10.04 -8.39 4.91
CA ASP A 24 10.19 -9.63 4.17
C ASP A 24 10.02 -10.84 5.10
N VAL A 25 9.23 -11.82 4.67
CA VAL A 25 8.95 -13.03 5.47
C VAL A 25 10.08 -14.04 5.42
N ILE A 26 10.94 -13.99 4.40
CA ILE A 26 12.05 -14.91 4.19
C ILE A 26 13.30 -14.34 4.86
N THR A 27 13.66 -13.09 4.53
CA THR A 27 14.91 -12.49 5.05
C THR A 27 14.74 -11.81 6.41
N GLY A 28 13.50 -11.48 6.80
CA GLY A 28 13.21 -10.72 8.02
C GLY A 28 13.49 -9.21 7.91
N GLU A 29 14.04 -8.76 6.79
CA GLU A 29 14.41 -7.37 6.52
C GLU A 29 13.17 -6.45 6.51
N LYS A 30 13.26 -5.29 7.17
CA LYS A 30 12.14 -4.35 7.23
C LYS A 30 12.02 -3.62 5.90
N TYR A 31 10.79 -3.48 5.41
CA TYR A 31 10.57 -2.77 4.14
C TYR A 31 10.83 -1.27 4.25
N ILE A 32 10.82 -0.70 5.46
CA ILE A 32 11.20 0.71 5.66
C ILE A 32 12.68 0.93 5.31
N ASP A 33 13.56 -0.02 5.65
CA ASP A 33 14.99 0.09 5.36
C ASP A 33 15.21 0.06 3.83
N ARG A 34 14.53 -0.86 3.13
CA ARG A 34 14.52 -0.90 1.66
C ARG A 34 14.02 0.39 1.05
N TRP A 35 12.93 0.95 1.56
CA TRP A 35 12.35 2.20 1.05
C TRP A 35 13.28 3.40 1.28
N LEU A 36 13.93 3.48 2.45
CA LEU A 36 14.86 4.55 2.78
C LEU A 36 16.13 4.50 1.92
N ALA A 37 16.54 3.30 1.49
CA ALA A 37 17.69 3.09 0.61
C ALA A 37 17.43 3.48 -0.86
N LEU A 38 16.17 3.69 -1.27
CA LEU A 38 15.83 4.13 -2.62
C LEU A 38 16.34 5.55 -2.89
N VAL A 39 16.68 5.82 -4.16
CA VAL A 39 16.92 7.21 -4.61
C VAL A 39 15.60 7.98 -4.73
N GLU A 40 15.67 9.31 -4.78
CA GLU A 40 14.47 10.16 -4.78
C GLU A 40 13.58 9.90 -6.01
N GLU A 41 14.16 9.64 -7.18
CA GLU A 41 13.42 9.32 -8.40
C GLU A 41 12.57 8.06 -8.23
N GLU A 42 13.13 7.03 -7.57
CA GLU A 42 12.43 5.77 -7.27
C GLU A 42 11.32 6.00 -6.25
N LYS A 43 11.57 6.78 -5.19
CA LYS A 43 10.54 7.13 -4.19
C LYS A 43 9.36 7.87 -4.84
N ILE A 44 9.64 8.82 -5.73
CA ILE A 44 8.63 9.62 -6.43
C ILE A 44 7.86 8.79 -7.46
N SER A 45 8.50 7.77 -8.05
CA SER A 45 7.81 6.84 -8.95
C SER A 45 6.64 6.12 -8.25
N GLY A 46 6.72 5.94 -6.93
CA GLY A 46 5.76 5.17 -6.14
C GLY A 46 5.86 3.66 -6.39
N PHE A 47 6.74 3.18 -7.26
CA PHE A 47 6.96 1.75 -7.44
C PHE A 47 7.82 1.19 -6.30
N THR A 48 7.44 0.04 -5.76
CA THR A 48 8.22 -0.70 -4.78
C THR A 48 8.19 -2.19 -5.12
N ASP A 49 9.26 -2.92 -4.78
CA ASP A 49 9.41 -4.37 -4.98
C ASP A 49 8.69 -5.20 -3.90
N PHE A 50 8.03 -4.57 -2.92
CA PHE A 50 7.29 -5.24 -1.84
C PHE A 50 5.77 -4.93 -1.74
N SER A 51 5.21 -3.96 -2.47
CA SER A 51 3.75 -3.69 -2.54
C SER A 51 2.99 -4.58 -3.56
N TYR A 52 1.77 -4.27 -3.98
CA TYR A 52 1.11 -4.77 -5.22
C TYR A 52 1.18 -6.26 -5.55
N ARG A 53 1.23 -7.16 -4.56
CA ARG A 53 1.25 -8.60 -4.83
C ARG A 53 -0.13 -9.04 -5.34
N SER A 54 -0.26 -9.42 -6.61
CA SER A 54 -1.56 -9.71 -7.24
C SER A 54 -2.36 -10.79 -6.50
N TRP A 55 -1.66 -11.84 -6.08
CA TRP A 55 -2.24 -13.02 -5.45
C TRP A 55 -1.54 -13.34 -4.14
N TYR A 56 -2.34 -13.55 -3.10
CA TYR A 56 -1.85 -14.06 -1.82
C TYR A 56 -1.49 -15.54 -1.91
N SER A 57 -2.30 -16.30 -2.64
CA SER A 57 -2.10 -17.71 -2.98
C SER A 57 -2.70 -17.98 -4.35
N GLN A 58 -2.42 -19.14 -4.97
CA GLN A 58 -3.01 -19.53 -6.26
C GLN A 58 -4.56 -19.49 -6.31
N LYS A 59 -5.23 -19.49 -5.15
CA LYS A 59 -6.70 -19.47 -5.03
C LYS A 59 -7.25 -18.13 -4.54
N GLN A 60 -6.38 -17.20 -4.12
CA GLN A 60 -6.81 -15.96 -3.48
C GLN A 60 -6.11 -14.73 -4.07
N ARG A 61 -6.88 -13.94 -4.81
CA ARG A 61 -6.49 -12.62 -5.30
C ARG A 61 -6.50 -11.58 -4.17
N ASN A 62 -5.52 -10.69 -4.18
CA ASN A 62 -5.57 -9.47 -3.36
C ASN A 62 -6.39 -8.37 -4.05
N PHE A 63 -6.33 -8.31 -5.38
CA PHE A 63 -6.86 -7.20 -6.16
C PHE A 63 -7.80 -7.61 -7.29
N SER A 64 -8.67 -6.67 -7.66
CA SER A 64 -9.49 -6.69 -8.88
C SER A 64 -9.08 -5.55 -9.82
N LYS A 65 -9.28 -5.73 -11.13
CA LYS A 65 -9.06 -4.66 -12.12
C LYS A 65 -9.89 -3.42 -11.76
N GLY A 66 -9.29 -2.25 -11.91
CA GLY A 66 -9.90 -0.96 -11.58
C GLY A 66 -9.91 -0.58 -10.10
N GLN A 67 -9.43 -1.43 -9.19
CA GLN A 67 -9.29 -1.05 -7.77
C GLN A 67 -8.19 -0.03 -7.58
N PHE A 68 -8.39 0.89 -6.63
CA PHE A 68 -7.30 1.72 -6.13
C PHE A 68 -6.63 1.02 -4.97
N VAL A 69 -5.32 1.21 -4.85
CA VAL A 69 -4.50 0.63 -3.78
C VAL A 69 -3.63 1.72 -3.22
N PHE A 70 -3.65 1.85 -1.91
CA PHE A 70 -2.87 2.81 -1.14
C PHE A 70 -1.90 2.02 -0.27
N SER A 71 -0.61 2.11 -0.56
CA SER A 71 0.42 1.31 0.07
C SER A 71 1.19 2.13 1.10
N PHE A 72 1.36 1.52 2.26
CA PHE A 72 2.09 2.10 3.37
C PHE A 72 3.17 1.14 3.85
N VAL A 73 4.24 1.69 4.41
CA VAL A 73 5.31 0.93 5.06
C VAL A 73 5.34 1.25 6.54
N ARG A 74 5.55 0.23 7.37
CA ARG A 74 5.63 0.39 8.82
C ARG A 74 6.91 1.13 9.21
N MET A 75 6.79 2.17 10.01
CA MET A 75 7.92 2.83 10.65
C MET A 75 8.37 2.05 11.90
N GLU A 76 9.57 2.35 12.43
CA GLU A 76 10.11 1.67 13.61
C GLU A 76 9.15 1.68 14.81
N GLU A 77 8.50 2.82 15.05
CA GLU A 77 7.44 2.94 16.03
C GLU A 77 6.22 2.09 15.65
N SER A 78 5.70 1.31 16.60
CA SER A 78 4.46 0.56 16.40
C SER A 78 3.32 1.48 15.99
N ASP A 79 2.55 1.04 14.99
CA ASP A 79 1.33 1.71 14.48
C ASP A 79 1.54 2.99 13.67
N LYS A 80 2.77 3.43 13.42
CA LYS A 80 3.04 4.50 12.44
C LYS A 80 3.31 3.89 11.06
N TRP A 81 2.63 4.44 10.06
CA TRP A 81 2.69 3.95 8.69
C TRP A 81 2.95 5.12 7.74
N LEU A 82 4.07 5.04 7.03
CA LEU A 82 4.48 6.01 6.02
C LEU A 82 3.81 5.66 4.69
N PHE A 83 3.16 6.64 4.08
CA PHE A 83 2.55 6.50 2.78
C PHE A 83 3.61 6.53 1.68
N ILE A 84 3.63 5.49 0.84
CA ILE A 84 4.71 5.30 -0.14
C ILE A 84 4.22 5.17 -1.57
N SER A 85 2.95 4.85 -1.79
CA SER A 85 2.42 4.65 -3.13
C SER A 85 0.90 4.69 -3.18
N ALA A 86 0.38 5.09 -4.33
CA ALA A 86 -1.02 5.02 -4.67
C ALA A 86 -1.17 4.67 -6.15
N ALA A 87 -1.93 3.62 -6.46
CA ALA A 87 -2.08 3.18 -7.84
C ALA A 87 -3.46 2.59 -8.13
N LYS A 88 -3.82 2.58 -9.41
CA LYS A 88 -4.95 1.84 -9.95
C LYS A 88 -4.46 0.50 -10.51
N ILE A 89 -5.19 -0.56 -10.23
CA ILE A 89 -4.90 -1.90 -10.76
C ILE A 89 -5.38 -2.01 -12.20
N ILE A 90 -4.47 -2.31 -13.11
CA ILE A 90 -4.73 -2.53 -14.53
C ILE A 90 -4.91 -4.03 -14.80
N ASP A 91 -4.01 -4.86 -14.27
CA ASP A 91 -4.11 -6.32 -14.33
C ASP A 91 -3.53 -7.01 -13.10
N THR A 92 -3.88 -8.28 -12.91
CA THR A 92 -3.52 -9.10 -11.75
C THR A 92 -3.03 -10.48 -12.20
N PRO A 93 -1.87 -10.56 -12.87
CA PRO A 93 -1.29 -11.84 -13.27
C PRO A 93 -1.05 -12.75 -12.06
N VAL A 94 -1.25 -14.05 -12.24
CA VAL A 94 -1.01 -15.08 -11.21
C VAL A 94 0.48 -15.11 -10.85
N ASP A 95 0.79 -15.25 -9.56
CA ASP A 95 2.15 -15.36 -9.02
C ASP A 95 3.10 -14.19 -9.36
N LYS A 96 2.56 -13.06 -9.82
CA LYS A 96 3.30 -11.83 -10.15
C LYS A 96 2.74 -10.63 -9.39
N ARG A 97 3.43 -9.50 -9.48
CA ARG A 97 2.90 -8.20 -9.05
C ARG A 97 1.78 -7.75 -10.00
N ALA A 98 0.90 -6.91 -9.50
CA ALA A 98 -0.16 -6.34 -10.30
C ALA A 98 0.45 -5.36 -11.30
N GLU A 99 -0.14 -5.31 -12.49
CA GLU A 99 0.10 -4.20 -13.40
C GLU A 99 -0.67 -3.00 -12.87
N ILE A 100 0.02 -1.87 -12.74
CA ILE A 100 -0.51 -0.70 -12.07
C ILE A 100 -0.31 0.57 -12.88
N GLU A 101 -1.16 1.54 -12.62
CA GLU A 101 -1.02 2.93 -13.06
C GLU A 101 -0.97 3.82 -11.83
N ILE A 102 0.12 4.58 -11.66
CA ILE A 102 0.30 5.45 -10.50
C ILE A 102 -0.71 6.59 -10.53
N LEU A 103 -1.34 6.83 -9.38
CA LEU A 103 -2.27 7.93 -9.21
C LEU A 103 -1.47 9.22 -8.92
N GLU A 104 -1.08 9.92 -9.98
CA GLU A 104 -0.20 11.10 -9.97
C GLU A 104 -0.58 12.14 -8.91
N LYS A 105 -1.88 12.38 -8.70
CA LYS A 105 -2.39 13.34 -7.71
C LYS A 105 -1.92 13.08 -6.28
N TYR A 106 -1.48 11.86 -5.97
CA TYR A 106 -1.00 11.48 -4.63
C TYR A 106 0.51 11.44 -4.48
N LYS A 107 1.29 11.56 -5.57
CA LYS A 107 2.76 11.59 -5.51
C LYS A 107 3.33 12.58 -4.50
N PRO A 108 2.78 13.81 -4.35
CA PRO A 108 3.29 14.76 -3.35
C PRO A 108 3.28 14.21 -1.91
N PHE A 109 2.42 13.24 -1.60
CA PHE A 109 2.32 12.66 -0.26
C PHE A 109 3.27 11.47 -0.02
N PHE A 110 3.89 10.92 -1.07
CA PHE A 110 4.81 9.78 -0.90
C PHE A 110 6.01 10.21 -0.06
N GLY A 111 6.30 9.45 0.99
CA GLY A 111 7.35 9.77 1.96
C GLY A 111 7.04 10.93 2.90
N ARG A 112 5.85 11.55 2.81
CA ARG A 112 5.49 12.74 3.60
C ARG A 112 4.26 12.54 4.48
N LEU A 113 3.29 11.76 4.01
CA LEU A 113 2.09 11.44 4.79
C LEU A 113 2.37 10.26 5.73
N VAL A 114 2.19 10.47 7.03
CA VAL A 114 2.25 9.44 8.07
C VAL A 114 0.88 9.31 8.71
N ILE A 115 0.40 8.07 8.86
CA ILE A 115 -0.83 7.76 9.59
C ILE A 115 -0.52 6.95 10.85
N LYS A 116 -1.36 7.10 11.87
CA LYS A 116 -1.36 6.22 13.03
C LYS A 116 -2.52 5.22 12.88
N TYR A 117 -2.21 3.93 12.84
CA TYR A 117 -3.21 2.87 12.71
C TYR A 117 -2.76 1.61 13.45
N TYR A 118 -3.55 1.20 14.45
CA TYR A 118 -3.33 -0.04 15.17
C TYR A 118 -3.82 -1.24 14.36
N LYS A 119 -2.88 -2.05 13.85
CA LYS A 119 -3.20 -3.21 12.99
C LYS A 119 -3.71 -4.43 13.77
N GLY A 120 -3.28 -4.62 15.02
CA GLY A 120 -3.64 -5.75 15.89
C GLY A 120 -3.21 -7.17 15.44
N ASN A 121 -2.77 -7.38 14.18
CA ASN A 121 -2.41 -8.69 13.62
C ASN A 121 -0.88 -8.79 13.37
N THR A 122 -0.28 -9.99 13.48
CA THR A 122 1.17 -10.26 13.37
C THR A 122 1.71 -10.52 11.95
N ARG A 123 0.86 -10.70 10.93
CA ARG A 123 1.32 -10.98 9.55
C ARG A 123 2.15 -9.82 8.97
N SER A 124 3.26 -10.13 8.30
CA SER A 124 4.23 -9.15 7.78
C SER A 124 3.74 -8.29 6.61
N VAL A 125 2.77 -8.78 5.83
CA VAL A 125 2.08 -8.02 4.78
C VAL A 125 0.58 -8.19 4.99
N TYR A 126 -0.16 -7.08 4.89
CA TYR A 126 -1.61 -7.09 5.11
C TYR A 126 -2.34 -6.19 4.12
N CYS A 127 -3.18 -6.82 3.29
CA CYS A 127 -4.03 -6.14 2.32
C CYS A 127 -5.50 -6.29 2.70
N PHE A 128 -6.25 -5.19 2.74
CA PHE A 128 -7.66 -5.17 3.15
C PHE A 128 -8.43 -4.01 2.52
N ARG A 129 -9.76 -3.98 2.72
CA ARG A 129 -10.64 -2.92 2.18
C ARG A 129 -10.36 -1.58 2.86
N ALA A 130 -10.21 -0.52 2.07
CA ALA A 130 -9.84 0.81 2.55
C ALA A 130 -10.82 1.40 3.57
N LYS A 131 -12.12 1.08 3.45
CA LYS A 131 -13.17 1.55 4.37
C LYS A 131 -12.80 1.43 5.86
N LYS A 132 -12.01 0.41 6.24
CA LYS A 132 -11.57 0.23 7.63
C LYS A 132 -10.73 1.39 8.20
N ILE A 133 -10.02 2.14 7.35
CA ILE A 133 -9.13 3.25 7.75
C ILE A 133 -9.65 4.62 7.29
N MET A 134 -10.47 4.65 6.24
CA MET A 134 -10.96 5.92 5.69
C MET A 134 -11.87 6.67 6.67
N ASP A 135 -12.72 5.92 7.39
CA ASP A 135 -13.73 6.45 8.31
C ASP A 135 -13.28 6.47 9.78
N SER A 136 -12.15 5.83 10.10
CA SER A 136 -11.59 5.77 11.46
C SER A 136 -10.91 7.05 11.92
#